data_AF-A0A3D3W5Y2-F1
#
_entry.id   AF-A0A3D3W5Y2-F1
#
_cell.length_a   1.000
_cell.length_b   1.000
_cell.length_c   1.000
_cell.angle_alpha   90.00
_cell.angle_beta   90.00
_cell.angle_gamma   90.00
#
_symmetry.space_group_name_H-M   'P 1'
#
loop_
_entity.id
_entity.type
_entity.pdbx_description
1 polymer ?
#
loop_
_entity_poly.entity_id
_entity_poly.type
_entity_poly.pdbx_seq_one_letter_code
_entity_poly.pdbx_strand_id
1 'polypeptide(L)'
;MVFSSHLFLFYFLPLALLLYFAAPMKFRNIVLTVVSYVFYGWANPLFVVLMLVSTLIDYVCGLVLVSGLQDQLPDRIPILSKSEGRTMRQKTALVCSIVANLSLLGFFKYWNFGAETLRQLAEAAGWTLFEAGDVLHVVLPLGISFYTFQSMSYCIDVYRGDARAIRSFWDFACYVSMFPQLVAGPIVRFHDVSRQLQSRVHTADRISRGVCSFSLGLAKKVLIADALSP
;
A
#
# COMPACT_ATOMS: atom_id res chain seq x y z
N MET A 1 -10.05 -6.22 7.94
CA MET A 1 -10.39 -7.41 8.77
C MET A 1 -9.20 -7.71 9.69
N VAL A 2 -9.39 -8.37 10.84
CA VAL A 2 -8.29 -8.72 11.76
C VAL A 2 -7.82 -10.17 11.51
N PHE A 3 -6.50 -10.38 11.44
CA PHE A 3 -5.89 -11.69 11.14
C PHE A 3 -6.22 -12.82 12.13
N SER A 4 -6.47 -12.48 13.40
CA SER A 4 -6.84 -13.48 14.42
C SER A 4 -8.32 -13.78 14.49
N SER A 5 -9.15 -13.13 13.67
CA SER A 5 -10.60 -13.33 13.72
C SER A 5 -11.00 -14.66 13.08
N HIS A 6 -12.08 -15.27 13.61
CA HIS A 6 -12.69 -16.46 13.01
C HIS A 6 -13.11 -16.23 11.56
N LEU A 7 -13.61 -15.02 11.25
CA LEU A 7 -13.95 -14.59 9.89
C LEU A 7 -12.73 -14.65 8.96
N PHE A 8 -11.56 -14.19 9.43
CA PHE A 8 -10.34 -14.29 8.65
C PHE A 8 -9.90 -15.73 8.44
N LEU A 9 -9.80 -16.50 9.53
CA LEU A 9 -9.20 -17.83 9.54
C LEU A 9 -10.00 -18.87 8.78
N PHE A 10 -11.32 -18.89 8.97
CA PHE A 10 -12.17 -19.98 8.46
C PHE A 10 -12.93 -19.63 7.19
N TYR A 11 -13.08 -18.34 6.87
CA TYR A 11 -13.85 -17.91 5.70
C TYR A 11 -12.96 -17.18 4.70
N PHE A 12 -12.38 -16.04 5.09
CA PHE A 12 -11.66 -15.19 4.16
C PHE A 12 -10.39 -15.86 3.61
N LEU A 13 -9.54 -16.43 4.47
CA LEU A 13 -8.27 -17.04 4.05
C LEU A 13 -8.47 -18.27 3.14
N PRO A 14 -9.34 -19.25 3.49
CA PRO A 14 -9.62 -20.38 2.60
C PRO A 14 -10.21 -19.92 1.26
N LEU A 15 -11.15 -18.96 1.28
CA LEU A 15 -11.73 -18.40 0.06
C LEU A 15 -10.67 -17.68 -0.79
N ALA A 16 -9.81 -16.86 -0.19
CA ALA A 16 -8.74 -16.15 -0.86
C ALA A 16 -7.77 -17.11 -1.55
N LEU A 17 -7.37 -18.19 -0.87
CA LEU A 17 -6.48 -19.22 -1.43
C LEU A 17 -7.19 -19.99 -2.55
N LEU A 18 -8.45 -20.37 -2.36
CA LEU A 18 -9.24 -21.07 -3.37
C LEU A 18 -9.36 -20.23 -4.66
N LEU A 19 -9.76 -18.97 -4.53
CA LEU A 19 -9.84 -18.04 -5.67
C LEU A 19 -8.48 -17.86 -6.34
N TYR A 20 -7.40 -17.73 -5.57
CA TYR A 20 -6.04 -17.57 -6.10
C TYR A 20 -5.58 -18.81 -6.89
N PHE A 21 -5.78 -20.01 -6.35
CA PHE A 21 -5.34 -21.25 -7.01
C PHE A 21 -6.25 -21.67 -8.16
N ALA A 22 -7.55 -21.34 -8.11
CA ALA A 22 -8.48 -21.54 -9.21
C ALA A 22 -8.24 -20.57 -10.38
N ALA A 23 -7.67 -19.39 -10.11
CA ALA A 23 -7.40 -18.40 -11.14
C ALA A 23 -6.25 -18.81 -12.08
N PRO A 24 -6.42 -18.62 -13.40
CA PRO A 24 -5.33 -18.74 -14.36
C PRO A 24 -4.19 -17.80 -14.00
N MET A 25 -2.95 -18.19 -14.34
CA MET A 25 -1.73 -17.42 -14.03
C MET A 25 -1.84 -15.92 -14.34
N LYS A 26 -2.47 -15.57 -15.46
CA LYS A 26 -2.66 -14.19 -15.93
C LYS A 26 -3.57 -13.35 -15.03
N PHE A 27 -4.52 -13.97 -14.32
CA PHE A 27 -5.52 -13.28 -13.50
C PHE A 27 -5.21 -13.29 -12.00
N ARG A 28 -4.16 -13.98 -11.57
CA ARG A 28 -3.81 -14.10 -10.14
C ARG A 28 -3.60 -12.75 -9.47
N ASN A 29 -2.99 -11.78 -10.16
CA ASN A 29 -2.79 -10.43 -9.61
C ASN A 29 -4.11 -9.67 -9.46
N ILE A 30 -5.05 -9.87 -10.37
CA ILE A 30 -6.40 -9.28 -10.29
C ILE A 30 -7.12 -9.87 -9.08
N VAL A 31 -7.12 -11.20 -8.94
CA VAL A 31 -7.76 -11.87 -7.80
C VAL A 31 -7.14 -11.43 -6.48
N LEU A 32 -5.82 -11.39 -6.37
CA LEU A 32 -5.14 -10.90 -5.16
C LEU A 32 -5.48 -9.43 -4.87
N THR A 33 -5.54 -8.58 -5.88
CA THR A 33 -5.95 -7.18 -5.72
C THR A 33 -7.37 -7.09 -5.18
N VAL A 34 -8.33 -7.75 -5.82
CA VAL A 34 -9.75 -7.70 -5.43
C VAL A 34 -9.93 -8.21 -4.00
N VAL A 35 -9.35 -9.39 -3.69
CA VAL A 35 -9.41 -9.97 -2.35
C VAL A 35 -8.78 -9.04 -1.31
N SER A 36 -7.68 -8.35 -1.66
CA SER A 36 -7.01 -7.44 -0.74
C SER A 36 -7.79 -6.14 -0.51
N TYR A 37 -8.43 -5.61 -1.55
CA TYR A 37 -9.33 -4.47 -1.44
C TYR A 37 -10.56 -4.81 -0.57
N VAL A 38 -11.11 -6.01 -0.69
CA VAL A 38 -12.18 -6.52 0.20
C VAL A 38 -11.70 -6.62 1.65
N PHE A 39 -10.50 -7.17 1.88
CA PHE A 39 -9.92 -7.26 3.22
C PHE A 39 -9.76 -5.89 3.89
N TYR A 40 -9.25 -4.93 3.12
CA TYR A 40 -9.00 -3.56 3.57
C TYR A 40 -10.31 -2.80 3.83
N GLY A 41 -11.23 -2.85 2.86
CA GLY A 41 -12.55 -2.21 2.95
C GLY A 41 -13.47 -2.77 4.01
N TRP A 42 -13.15 -3.94 4.58
CA TRP A 42 -13.91 -4.54 5.68
C TRP A 42 -14.05 -3.63 6.90
N ALA A 43 -13.07 -2.75 7.15
CA ALA A 43 -13.15 -1.78 8.25
C ALA A 43 -13.93 -0.52 7.85
N ASN A 44 -13.58 0.06 6.71
CA ASN A 44 -14.28 1.21 6.14
C ASN A 44 -14.11 1.22 4.61
N PRO A 45 -15.19 1.03 3.84
CA PRO A 45 -15.14 1.02 2.38
C PRO A 45 -14.66 2.34 1.76
N LEU A 46 -14.84 3.48 2.41
CA LEU A 46 -14.41 4.78 1.88
C LEU A 46 -12.88 4.88 1.79
N PHE A 47 -12.16 4.23 2.69
CA PHE A 47 -10.70 4.22 2.64
C PHE A 47 -10.16 3.42 1.45
N VAL A 48 -10.94 2.50 0.89
CA VAL A 48 -10.58 1.80 -0.34
C VAL A 48 -10.42 2.80 -1.49
N VAL A 49 -11.33 3.77 -1.58
CA VAL A 49 -11.24 4.85 -2.59
C VAL A 49 -9.98 5.67 -2.39
N LEU A 50 -9.64 5.98 -1.13
CA LEU A 50 -8.42 6.71 -0.80
C LEU A 50 -7.15 5.97 -1.26
N MET A 51 -7.06 4.67 -0.93
CA MET A 51 -5.96 3.81 -1.35
C MET A 51 -5.91 3.69 -2.89
N LEU A 52 -7.07 3.56 -3.55
CA LEU A 52 -7.16 3.49 -5.01
C LEU A 52 -6.64 4.77 -5.67
N VAL A 53 -7.03 5.94 -5.17
CA VAL A 53 -6.57 7.24 -5.69
C VAL A 53 -5.06 7.40 -5.51
N SER A 54 -4.53 7.09 -4.32
CA SER A 54 -3.08 7.10 -4.07
C SER A 54 -2.34 6.15 -5.01
N THR A 55 -2.85 4.93 -5.17
CA THR A 55 -2.32 3.93 -6.12
C THR A 55 -2.36 4.44 -7.56
N LEU A 56 -3.45 5.09 -7.98
CA LEU A 56 -3.58 5.60 -9.34
C LEU A 56 -2.58 6.73 -9.62
N ILE A 57 -2.40 7.65 -8.67
CA ILE A 57 -1.45 8.77 -8.79
C ILE A 57 -0.04 8.23 -9.00
N ASP A 58 0.41 7.30 -8.17
CA ASP A 58 1.76 6.74 -8.27
C ASP A 58 1.95 5.83 -9.48
N TYR A 59 0.91 5.10 -9.88
CA TYR A 59 0.93 4.33 -11.12
C TYR A 59 1.17 5.24 -12.32
N VAL A 60 0.41 6.35 -12.42
CA VAL A 60 0.56 7.33 -13.51
C VAL A 60 1.93 7.99 -13.43
N CYS A 61 2.39 8.40 -12.25
CA CYS A 61 3.73 8.97 -12.08
C CYS A 61 4.82 7.99 -12.57
N GLY A 62 4.70 6.70 -12.21
CA GLY A 62 5.61 5.65 -12.65
C GLY A 62 5.65 5.47 -14.17
N LEU A 63 4.50 5.58 -14.84
CA LEU A 63 4.44 5.55 -16.32
C LEU A 63 5.04 6.82 -16.94
N VAL A 64 4.79 7.99 -16.36
CA VAL A 64 5.34 9.27 -16.85
C VAL A 64 6.88 9.29 -16.74
N LEU A 65 7.45 8.65 -15.72
CA LEU A 65 8.89 8.49 -15.54
C LEU A 65 9.55 7.77 -16.73
N VAL A 66 8.84 6.85 -17.37
CA VAL A 66 9.37 5.98 -18.42
C VAL A 66 8.77 6.24 -19.80
N SER A 67 7.80 7.14 -19.94
CA SER A 67 7.11 7.32 -21.24
C SER A 67 7.98 7.88 -22.37
N GLY A 68 9.21 8.38 -22.10
CA GLY A 68 10.18 8.75 -23.15
C GLY A 68 10.99 7.55 -23.68
N LEU A 69 10.96 6.42 -22.95
CA LEU A 69 11.59 5.15 -23.34
C LEU A 69 10.59 4.20 -24.00
N GLN A 70 9.30 4.56 -23.97
CA GLN A 70 8.20 3.68 -24.33
C GLN A 70 8.06 3.47 -25.84
N ASP A 71 8.54 4.44 -26.64
CA ASP A 71 8.53 4.35 -28.11
C ASP A 71 9.55 3.35 -28.67
N GLN A 72 10.51 2.87 -27.86
CA GLN A 72 11.63 2.08 -28.37
C GLN A 72 11.50 0.57 -28.21
N LEU A 73 10.61 0.02 -27.36
CA LEU A 73 10.41 -1.44 -27.26
C LEU A 73 8.98 -1.86 -26.83
N PRO A 74 8.33 -2.79 -27.58
CA PRO A 74 6.98 -3.24 -27.27
C PRO A 74 6.89 -4.18 -26.06
N ASP A 75 7.92 -5.00 -25.77
CA ASP A 75 7.72 -6.14 -24.85
C ASP A 75 8.09 -5.89 -23.38
N ARG A 76 9.05 -5.02 -23.06
CA ARG A 76 9.46 -4.72 -21.67
C ARG A 76 10.02 -3.31 -21.51
N ILE A 77 9.61 -2.61 -20.46
CA ILE A 77 10.20 -1.30 -20.10
C ILE A 77 11.64 -1.53 -19.62
N PRO A 78 12.65 -0.86 -20.21
CA PRO A 78 14.03 -0.95 -19.74
C PRO A 78 14.20 -0.27 -18.38
N ILE A 79 15.24 -0.65 -17.64
CA ILE A 79 15.63 0.07 -16.42
C ILE A 79 16.19 1.43 -16.85
N LEU A 80 15.78 2.50 -16.17
CA LEU A 80 16.31 3.84 -16.41
C LEU A 80 17.82 3.86 -16.22
N SER A 81 18.56 4.37 -17.22
CA SER A 81 20.01 4.50 -17.11
C SER A 81 20.38 5.37 -15.91
N LYS A 82 21.44 4.99 -15.19
CA LYS A 82 22.00 5.79 -14.09
C LYS A 82 22.99 6.84 -14.57
N SER A 83 23.50 6.74 -15.80
CA SER A 83 24.47 7.69 -16.37
C SER A 83 23.83 8.91 -17.02
N GLU A 84 22.57 8.81 -17.42
CA GLU A 84 21.86 9.88 -18.10
C GLU A 84 21.20 10.85 -17.12
N GLY A 85 21.27 12.14 -17.44
CA GLY A 85 20.58 13.19 -16.68
C GLY A 85 19.06 12.99 -16.67
N ARG A 86 18.41 13.38 -15.57
CA ARG A 86 16.96 13.25 -15.41
C ARG A 86 16.23 14.42 -16.06
N THR A 87 15.25 14.10 -16.90
CA THR A 87 14.41 15.09 -17.58
C THR A 87 13.53 15.84 -16.58
N MET A 88 13.09 17.06 -16.94
CA MET A 88 12.18 17.82 -16.08
C MET A 88 10.87 17.07 -15.83
N ARG A 89 10.34 16.38 -16.84
CA ARG A 89 9.13 15.54 -16.68
C ARG A 89 9.32 14.44 -15.64
N GLN A 90 10.48 13.78 -15.62
CA GLN A 90 10.79 12.76 -14.61
C GLN A 90 10.86 13.35 -13.20
N LYS A 91 11.49 14.52 -13.05
CA LYS A 91 11.56 15.22 -11.76
C LYS A 91 10.16 15.63 -11.28
N THR A 92 9.34 16.20 -12.15
CA THR A 92 7.96 16.60 -11.83
C THR A 92 7.11 15.39 -11.44
N ALA A 93 7.21 14.26 -12.14
CA ALA A 93 6.49 13.04 -11.78
C ALA A 93 6.89 12.50 -10.40
N LEU A 94 8.20 12.49 -10.10
CA LEU A 94 8.69 12.08 -8.79
C LEU A 94 8.21 13.04 -7.68
N VAL A 95 8.32 14.36 -7.90
CA VAL A 95 7.87 15.37 -6.94
C VAL A 95 6.36 15.26 -6.72
N CYS A 96 5.57 15.06 -7.77
CA CYS A 96 4.13 14.85 -7.67
C CYS A 96 3.79 13.63 -6.80
N SER A 97 4.44 12.48 -7.04
CA SER A 97 4.28 11.28 -6.22
C SER A 97 4.64 11.53 -4.74
N ILE A 98 5.79 12.16 -4.47
CA ILE A 98 6.23 12.45 -3.09
C ILE A 98 5.26 13.40 -2.40
N VAL A 99 4.90 14.50 -3.05
CA VAL A 99 3.99 15.51 -2.48
C VAL A 99 2.61 14.91 -2.24
N ALA A 100 2.03 14.19 -3.20
CA ALA A 100 0.72 13.57 -3.03
C ALA A 100 0.69 12.59 -1.84
N ASN A 101 1.71 11.73 -1.73
CA ASN A 101 1.83 10.76 -0.64
C ASN A 101 2.05 11.43 0.73
N LEU A 102 2.97 12.40 0.81
CA LEU A 102 3.25 13.11 2.06
C LEU A 102 2.09 14.02 2.49
N SER A 103 1.38 14.65 1.55
CA SER A 103 0.17 15.42 1.84
C SER A 103 -0.94 14.51 2.37
N LEU A 104 -1.17 13.35 1.74
CA LEU A 104 -2.14 12.37 2.20
C LEU A 104 -1.82 11.89 3.63
N LEU A 105 -0.58 11.46 3.86
CA LEU A 105 -0.13 10.99 5.18
C LEU A 105 -0.17 12.11 6.22
N GLY A 106 0.29 13.31 5.84
CA GLY A 106 0.32 14.49 6.68
C GLY A 106 -1.08 14.88 7.16
N PHE A 107 -2.03 14.96 6.23
CA PHE A 107 -3.43 15.27 6.54
C PHE A 107 -4.03 14.26 7.53
N PHE A 108 -4.06 12.98 7.16
CA PHE A 108 -4.75 11.99 8.00
C PHE A 108 -4.07 11.75 9.35
N LYS A 109 -2.74 11.92 9.45
CA LYS A 109 -2.00 11.65 10.68
C LYS A 109 -1.97 12.85 11.64
N TYR A 110 -1.91 14.08 11.11
CA TYR A 110 -1.66 15.26 11.93
C TYR A 110 -2.82 16.26 11.97
N TRP A 111 -3.88 16.07 11.17
CA TRP A 111 -5.01 17.02 11.14
C TRP A 111 -5.66 17.18 12.52
N ASN A 112 -6.08 16.10 13.17
CA ASN A 112 -6.75 16.19 14.47
C ASN A 112 -5.85 16.84 15.53
N PHE A 113 -4.56 16.48 15.55
CA PHE A 113 -3.58 17.07 16.46
C PHE A 113 -3.37 18.57 16.19
N GLY A 114 -3.22 18.96 14.92
CA GLY A 114 -3.02 20.35 14.52
C GLY A 114 -4.23 21.21 14.81
N ALA A 115 -5.43 20.70 14.52
CA ALA A 115 -6.68 21.41 14.80
C ALA A 115 -6.89 21.61 16.31
N GLU A 116 -6.61 20.59 17.11
CA GLU A 116 -6.70 20.67 18.57
C GLU A 116 -5.65 21.65 19.14
N THR A 117 -4.42 21.63 18.63
CA THR A 117 -3.36 22.56 19.05
C THR A 117 -3.74 24.00 18.71
N LEU A 118 -4.29 24.24 17.52
CA LEU A 118 -4.72 25.58 17.09
C LEU A 118 -5.87 26.10 17.96
N ARG A 119 -6.83 25.22 18.31
CA ARG A 119 -7.91 25.53 19.25
C ARG A 119 -7.37 25.96 20.61
N GLN A 120 -6.47 25.18 21.20
CA GLN A 120 -5.86 25.51 22.49
C GLN A 120 -5.08 26.83 22.46
N LEU A 121 -4.37 27.13 21.37
CA LEU A 121 -3.66 28.40 21.19
C LEU A 121 -4.62 29.59 21.02
N ALA A 122 -5.71 29.41 20.26
CA ALA A 122 -6.72 30.44 20.08
C ALA A 122 -7.42 30.77 21.42
N GLU A 123 -7.80 29.75 22.18
CA GLU A 123 -8.37 29.90 23.52
C GLU A 123 -7.42 30.63 24.46
N ALA A 124 -6.13 30.27 24.45
CA ALA A 124 -5.10 30.95 25.25
C ALA A 124 -4.89 32.42 24.82
N ALA A 125 -5.10 32.75 23.54
CA ALA A 125 -5.05 34.11 23.01
C ALA A 125 -6.34 34.93 23.24
N GLY A 126 -7.35 34.34 23.90
CA GLY A 126 -8.65 34.98 24.14
C GLY A 126 -9.55 35.00 22.90
N TRP A 127 -9.23 34.24 21.86
CA TRP A 127 -10.06 34.07 20.67
C TRP A 127 -10.92 32.81 20.82
N THR A 128 -12.25 32.98 20.79
CA THR A 128 -13.19 31.88 20.63
C THR A 128 -13.30 31.55 19.14
N LEU A 129 -12.28 30.88 18.61
CA LEU A 129 -12.30 30.35 17.24
C LEU A 129 -12.84 28.92 17.26
N PHE A 130 -14.02 28.75 16.64
CA PHE A 130 -14.73 27.49 16.38
C PHE A 130 -15.23 26.73 17.63
N GLU A 131 -16.50 26.33 17.65
CA GLU A 131 -16.98 25.42 18.69
C GLU A 131 -16.48 23.99 18.41
N ALA A 132 -16.43 23.14 19.45
CA ALA A 132 -15.90 21.77 19.36
C ALA A 132 -16.59 20.88 18.29
N GLY A 133 -17.74 21.29 17.75
CA GLY A 133 -18.45 20.63 16.66
C GLY A 133 -18.07 21.07 15.24
N ASP A 134 -17.35 22.20 15.08
CA ASP A 134 -17.02 22.76 13.75
C ASP A 134 -15.73 22.18 13.15
N VAL A 135 -14.90 21.54 13.99
CA VAL A 135 -13.63 20.94 13.53
C VAL A 135 -13.90 19.56 12.93
N LEU A 136 -13.55 19.40 11.66
CA LEU A 136 -13.61 18.11 10.97
C LEU A 136 -12.74 17.08 11.72
N HIS A 137 -13.35 16.10 12.38
CA HIS A 137 -12.60 15.00 13.00
C HIS A 137 -12.31 13.91 11.95
N VAL A 138 -11.04 13.76 11.59
CA VAL A 138 -10.60 12.83 10.54
C VAL A 138 -10.29 11.47 11.14
N VAL A 139 -10.94 10.42 10.65
CA VAL A 139 -10.64 9.03 11.05
C VAL A 139 -9.38 8.57 10.33
N LEU A 140 -8.38 8.08 11.08
CA LEU A 140 -7.12 7.58 10.53
C LEU A 140 -7.34 6.24 9.82
N PRO A 141 -7.02 6.12 8.52
CA PRO A 141 -7.08 4.85 7.82
C PRO A 141 -6.00 3.91 8.32
N LEU A 142 -6.40 2.68 8.66
CA LEU A 142 -5.46 1.64 9.07
C LEU A 142 -4.43 1.42 7.95
N GLY A 143 -3.15 1.33 8.29
CA GLY A 143 -2.13 1.02 7.29
C GLY A 143 -1.78 2.14 6.30
N ILE A 144 -2.31 3.36 6.47
CA ILE A 144 -2.01 4.51 5.58
C ILE A 144 -0.53 4.74 5.35
N SER A 145 0.27 4.66 6.41
CA SER A 145 1.72 4.81 6.30
C SER A 145 2.34 3.73 5.41
N PHE A 146 1.90 2.48 5.52
CA PHE A 146 2.50 1.37 4.77
C PHE A 146 2.27 1.52 3.27
N TYR A 147 1.03 1.64 2.82
CA TYR A 147 0.77 1.77 1.38
C TYR A 147 1.33 3.08 0.81
N THR A 148 1.33 4.18 1.59
CA THR A 148 1.91 5.46 1.17
C THR A 148 3.42 5.33 0.93
N PHE A 149 4.17 4.77 1.89
CA PHE A 149 5.61 4.58 1.74
C PHE A 149 5.94 3.56 0.65
N GLN A 150 5.14 2.49 0.53
CA GLN A 150 5.34 1.44 -0.46
C GLN A 150 5.10 1.95 -1.89
N SER A 151 4.05 2.75 -2.09
CA SER A 151 3.69 3.37 -3.37
C SER A 151 4.69 4.45 -3.77
N MET A 152 5.12 5.30 -2.83
CA MET A 152 6.19 6.28 -3.04
C MET A 152 7.55 5.60 -3.34
N SER A 153 7.88 4.49 -2.66
CA SER A 153 9.12 3.73 -2.91
C SER A 153 9.20 3.25 -4.36
N TYR A 154 8.08 2.88 -4.98
CA TYR A 154 8.06 2.48 -6.39
C TYR A 154 8.52 3.63 -7.30
N CYS A 155 7.96 4.82 -7.17
CA CYS A 155 8.35 5.98 -7.97
C CYS A 155 9.83 6.34 -7.77
N ILE A 156 10.32 6.27 -6.53
CA ILE A 156 11.74 6.51 -6.19
C ILE A 156 12.65 5.45 -6.83
N ASP A 157 12.33 4.17 -6.68
CA ASP A 157 13.13 3.05 -7.20
C ASP A 157 13.19 3.09 -8.74
N VAL A 158 12.07 3.41 -9.39
CA VAL A 158 12.02 3.60 -10.85
C VAL A 158 12.86 4.81 -11.26
N TYR A 159 12.67 5.97 -10.61
CA TYR A 159 13.44 7.18 -10.92
C TYR A 159 14.95 7.01 -10.73
N ARG A 160 15.37 6.22 -9.74
CA ARG A 160 16.79 5.89 -9.50
C ARG A 160 17.36 4.87 -10.47
N GLY A 161 16.52 4.16 -11.23
CA GLY A 161 16.96 3.04 -12.05
C GLY A 161 17.33 1.81 -11.22
N ASP A 162 16.73 1.65 -10.04
CA ASP A 162 16.89 0.47 -9.18
C ASP A 162 15.85 -0.61 -9.50
N ALA A 163 14.72 -0.24 -10.11
CA ALA A 163 13.66 -1.16 -10.53
C ALA A 163 13.05 -0.79 -11.89
N ARG A 164 12.38 -1.75 -12.54
CA ARG A 164 11.61 -1.54 -13.78
C ARG A 164 10.20 -1.05 -13.45
N ALA A 165 9.70 -0.06 -14.19
CA ALA A 165 8.31 0.36 -14.05
C ALA A 165 7.32 -0.77 -14.42
N ILE A 166 6.18 -0.80 -13.73
CA ILE A 166 5.08 -1.73 -14.00
C ILE A 166 4.16 -1.14 -15.06
N ARG A 167 3.82 -1.92 -16.09
CA ARG A 167 2.81 -1.57 -17.11
C ARG A 167 1.38 -1.94 -16.77
N SER A 168 1.19 -2.99 -15.98
CA SER A 168 -0.15 -3.48 -15.61
C SER A 168 -0.60 -2.75 -14.35
N PHE A 169 -1.69 -1.99 -14.45
CA PHE A 169 -2.32 -1.38 -13.27
C PHE A 169 -2.59 -2.42 -12.17
N TRP A 170 -3.05 -3.62 -12.55
CA TRP A 170 -3.35 -4.70 -11.60
C TRP A 170 -2.12 -5.24 -10.88
N ASP A 171 -0.95 -5.25 -11.54
CA ASP A 171 0.29 -5.70 -10.89
C ASP A 171 0.75 -4.67 -9.86
N PHE A 172 0.60 -3.38 -10.20
CA PHE A 172 0.93 -2.28 -9.30
C PHE A 172 -0.06 -2.20 -8.13
N ALA A 173 -1.36 -2.31 -8.40
CA ALA A 173 -2.39 -2.36 -7.37
C ALA A 173 -2.21 -3.58 -6.46
N CYS A 174 -1.84 -4.74 -7.01
CA CYS A 174 -1.54 -5.94 -6.23
C CYS A 174 -0.33 -5.72 -5.30
N TYR A 175 0.71 -5.04 -5.77
CA TYR A 175 1.86 -4.67 -4.96
C TYR A 175 1.44 -3.80 -3.77
N VAL A 176 0.77 -2.67 -4.04
CA VAL A 176 0.39 -1.69 -3.01
C VAL A 176 -0.62 -2.26 -2.01
N SER A 177 -1.59 -3.04 -2.47
CA SER A 177 -2.74 -3.44 -1.64
C SER A 177 -2.59 -4.79 -0.95
N MET A 178 -1.54 -5.58 -1.20
CA MET A 178 -1.48 -6.98 -0.78
C MET A 178 -1.79 -7.16 0.71
N PHE A 179 -2.93 -7.79 1.02
CA PHE A 179 -3.47 -7.79 2.39
C PHE A 179 -2.53 -8.32 3.47
N PRO A 180 -1.64 -9.31 3.25
CA PRO A 180 -0.71 -9.77 4.28
C PRO A 180 0.30 -8.70 4.73
N GLN A 181 0.56 -7.69 3.89
CA GLN A 181 1.53 -6.63 4.15
C GLN A 181 0.88 -5.31 4.54
N LEU A 182 -0.33 -5.03 4.02
CA LEU A 182 -0.96 -3.71 4.03
C LEU A 182 -1.13 -3.06 5.43
N VAL A 183 -1.40 -3.86 6.47
CA VAL A 183 -1.77 -3.34 7.80
C VAL A 183 -0.57 -3.16 8.72
N ALA A 184 0.35 -4.14 8.75
CA ALA A 184 1.44 -4.20 9.72
C ALA A 184 2.62 -5.06 9.23
N GLY A 185 2.77 -5.26 7.92
CA GLY A 185 3.93 -5.96 7.37
C GLY A 185 5.18 -5.08 7.41
N PRO A 186 6.39 -5.65 7.27
CA PRO A 186 7.57 -4.84 7.01
C PRO A 186 7.36 -3.97 5.76
N ILE A 187 7.88 -2.74 5.74
CA ILE A 187 7.83 -1.89 4.54
C ILE A 187 8.71 -2.55 3.48
N VAL A 188 8.08 -3.25 2.52
CA VAL A 188 8.78 -3.96 1.47
C VAL A 188 9.03 -3.02 0.30
N ARG A 189 10.27 -2.96 -0.17
CA ARG A 189 10.64 -2.14 -1.34
C ARG A 189 10.18 -2.82 -2.61
N PHE A 190 9.90 -2.01 -3.63
CA PHE A 190 9.36 -2.52 -4.87
C PHE A 190 10.32 -3.47 -5.58
N HIS A 191 11.61 -3.14 -5.60
CA HIS A 191 12.63 -3.99 -6.22
C HIS A 191 12.59 -5.44 -5.69
N ASP A 192 12.46 -5.63 -4.38
CA ASP A 192 12.49 -6.95 -3.74
C ASP A 192 11.33 -7.87 -4.17
N VAL A 193 10.17 -7.28 -4.49
CA VAL A 193 8.91 -8.01 -4.79
C VAL A 193 8.60 -8.03 -6.28
N SER A 194 9.15 -7.10 -7.08
CA SER A 194 8.87 -6.93 -8.51
C SER A 194 8.92 -8.23 -9.31
N ARG A 195 9.93 -9.08 -9.08
CA ARG A 195 10.07 -10.39 -9.74
C ARG A 195 8.99 -11.38 -9.29
N GLN A 196 8.62 -11.36 -8.02
CA GLN A 196 7.64 -12.28 -7.43
C GLN A 196 6.21 -11.99 -7.88
N LEU A 197 5.92 -10.76 -8.34
CA LEU A 197 4.64 -10.41 -8.95
C LEU A 197 4.46 -11.00 -10.35
N GLN A 198 5.57 -11.23 -11.07
CA GLN A 198 5.59 -11.78 -12.42
C GLN A 198 5.67 -13.30 -12.43
N SER A 199 6.52 -13.89 -11.59
CA SER A 199 6.69 -15.35 -11.50
C SER A 199 6.67 -15.82 -10.05
N ARG A 200 5.90 -16.87 -9.80
CA ARG A 200 5.69 -17.45 -8.46
C ARG A 200 5.97 -18.93 -8.49
N VAL A 201 6.66 -19.41 -7.46
CA VAL A 201 6.96 -20.83 -7.27
C VAL A 201 6.22 -21.30 -6.02
N HIS A 202 5.35 -22.29 -6.22
CA HIS A 202 4.58 -22.95 -5.17
C HIS A 202 5.16 -24.34 -4.94
N THR A 203 5.65 -24.61 -3.75
CA THR A 203 6.12 -25.93 -3.34
C THR A 203 5.46 -26.30 -2.02
N ALA A 204 5.27 -27.60 -1.77
CA ALA A 204 4.72 -28.10 -0.50
C ALA A 204 5.56 -27.60 0.69
N ASP A 205 6.88 -27.56 0.53
CA ASP A 205 7.80 -27.02 1.54
C ASP A 205 7.54 -25.53 1.86
N ARG A 206 7.34 -24.67 0.84
CA ARG A 206 7.01 -23.25 1.07
C ARG A 206 5.64 -23.08 1.73
N ILE A 207 4.67 -23.90 1.35
CA ILE A 207 3.34 -23.90 1.97
C ILE A 207 3.44 -24.30 3.44
N SER A 208 4.15 -25.39 3.75
CA SER A 208 4.38 -25.86 5.12
C SER A 208 5.06 -24.80 5.99
N ARG A 209 6.11 -24.14 5.47
CA ARG A 209 6.78 -23.02 6.16
C ARG A 209 5.85 -21.82 6.39
N GLY A 210 4.97 -21.53 5.43
CA GLY A 210 3.95 -20.49 5.55
C GLY A 210 2.93 -20.79 6.64
N VAL A 211 2.39 -22.01 6.67
CA VAL A 211 1.46 -22.48 7.70
C VAL A 211 2.12 -22.43 9.08
N CYS A 212 3.34 -22.94 9.21
CA CYS A 212 4.08 -22.91 10.47
C CYS A 212 4.31 -21.46 10.97
N SER A 213 4.79 -20.56 10.11
CA SER A 213 4.99 -19.14 10.46
C SER A 213 3.68 -18.47 10.86
N PHE A 214 2.60 -18.74 10.14
CA PHE A 214 1.29 -18.18 10.42
C PHE A 214 0.73 -18.70 11.76
N SER A 215 0.78 -20.01 12.01
CA SER A 215 0.32 -20.63 13.26
C SER A 215 1.13 -20.17 14.46
N LEU A 216 2.46 -20.07 14.36
CA LEU A 216 3.31 -19.53 15.41
C LEU A 216 3.02 -18.05 15.69
N GLY A 217 2.83 -17.25 14.63
CA GLY A 217 2.45 -15.85 14.75
C GLY A 217 1.09 -15.69 15.44
N LEU A 218 0.11 -16.50 15.04
CA LEU A 218 -1.22 -16.52 15.63
C LEU A 218 -1.18 -16.93 17.11
N ALA A 219 -0.43 -17.97 17.46
CA ALA A 219 -0.25 -18.41 18.84
C ALA A 219 0.40 -17.31 19.70
N LYS A 220 1.48 -16.69 19.23
CA LYS A 220 2.11 -15.55 19.92
C LYS A 220 1.14 -14.39 20.10
N LYS A 221 0.33 -14.09 19.09
CA LYS A 221 -0.62 -12.98 19.14
C LYS A 221 -1.78 -13.26 20.11
N VAL A 222 -2.43 -14.41 20.00
CA VAL A 222 -3.63 -14.73 20.78
C VAL A 222 -3.31 -15.20 22.20
N LEU A 223 -2.28 -16.03 22.38
CA LEU A 223 -1.98 -16.64 23.69
C LEU A 223 -1.09 -15.76 24.57
N ILE A 224 -0.26 -14.90 23.97
CA ILE A 224 0.69 -14.06 24.72
C ILE A 224 0.29 -12.60 24.62
N ALA A 225 0.26 -12.02 23.41
CA ALA A 225 0.07 -10.58 23.25
C ALA A 225 -1.33 -10.12 23.68
N ASP A 226 -2.39 -10.79 23.26
CA ASP A 226 -3.76 -10.45 23.64
C ASP A 226 -4.00 -10.67 25.15
N ALA A 227 -3.33 -11.64 25.78
CA ALA A 227 -3.42 -11.89 27.22
C ALA A 227 -2.68 -10.83 28.07
N LEU A 228 -1.65 -10.20 27.49
CA LEU A 228 -0.89 -9.10 28.11
C LEU A 228 -1.43 -7.71 27.73
N SER A 229 -2.33 -7.64 26.75
CA SER A 229 -2.94 -6.38 26.33
C SER A 229 -3.89 -5.88 27.41
N PRO A 230 -3.80 -4.61 27.82
CA PRO A 230 -4.74 -4.00 28.76
C PRO A 230 -6.15 -3.87 28.17
#